data_AF-A0A964AMA2-F1
#
_entry.id   AF-A0A964AMA2-F1
#
_cell.length_a   1.000
_cell.length_b   1.000
_cell.length_c   1.000
_cell.angle_alpha   90.00
_cell.angle_beta   90.00
_cell.angle_gamma   90.00
#
_symmetry.space_group_name_H-M   'P 1'
#
loop_
_entity.id
_entity.type
_entity.pdbx_description
1 polymer ?
#
loop_
_entity_poly.entity_id
_entity_poly.type
_entity_poly.pdbx_seq_one_letter_code
_entity_poly.pdbx_strand_id
1 'polypeptide(L)'
;MPPSPFGLYLRARRLAAGLSLRRVAEAIGVSHVFLGEVERGRVRVLPSRHWDALIAAVPGVDRAELARLADHSVPLSVDPLEMSAHEFDLAFALARRIREQGLDRDQTRRILNVLTGGEE
;
A
#
# COMPACT_ATOMS: atom_id res chain seq x y z
N MET A 1 -0.33 -10.40 -12.18
CA MET A 1 -0.83 -9.59 -11.05
C MET A 1 -0.52 -8.14 -11.36
N PRO A 2 -1.48 -7.21 -11.22
CA PRO A 2 -1.22 -5.79 -11.48
C PRO A 2 -0.15 -5.26 -10.50
N PRO A 3 0.66 -4.28 -10.92
CA PRO A 3 1.68 -3.68 -10.06
C PRO A 3 1.03 -3.04 -8.82
N SER A 4 1.69 -3.14 -7.66
CA SER A 4 1.18 -2.53 -6.43
C SER A 4 1.42 -1.01 -6.44
N PRO A 5 0.55 -0.19 -5.83
CA PRO A 5 0.80 1.24 -5.65
C PRO A 5 2.18 1.52 -5.04
N PHE A 6 2.59 0.70 -4.06
CA PHE A 6 3.93 0.75 -3.46
C PHE A 6 5.04 0.55 -4.50
N GLY A 7 4.96 -0.52 -5.30
CA GLY A 7 5.96 -0.84 -6.32
C GLY A 7 6.06 0.23 -7.42
N LEU A 8 4.91 0.79 -7.83
CA LEU A 8 4.84 1.87 -8.83
C LEU A 8 5.52 3.14 -8.33
N TYR A 9 5.22 3.55 -7.10
CA TYR A 9 5.83 4.72 -6.49
C TYR A 9 7.35 4.59 -6.38
N LEU A 10 7.83 3.44 -5.90
CA LEU A 10 9.25 3.18 -5.73
C LEU A 10 9.99 3.20 -7.08
N ARG A 11 9.41 2.55 -8.10
CA ARG A 11 9.93 2.58 -9.47
C ARG A 11 9.99 4.00 -10.03
N ALA A 12 8.93 4.78 -9.84
CA ALA A 12 8.85 6.15 -10.34
C ALA A 12 9.93 7.04 -9.71
N ARG A 13 10.12 6.96 -8.39
CA ARG A 13 11.18 7.71 -7.69
C ARG A 13 12.57 7.30 -8.12
N ARG A 14 12.83 5.99 -8.25
CA ARG A 14 14.12 5.48 -8.74
C ARG A 14 14.43 6.00 -10.15
N LEU A 15 13.46 5.93 -11.06
CA LEU A 15 13.64 6.38 -12.44
C LEU A 15 13.81 7.90 -12.53
N ALA A 16 13.04 8.67 -11.76
CA ALA A 16 13.20 10.13 -11.68
C ALA A 16 14.59 10.54 -11.16
N ALA A 17 15.18 9.75 -10.26
CA ALA A 17 16.54 9.96 -9.77
C ALA A 17 17.64 9.43 -10.72
N GLY A 18 17.30 8.87 -11.88
CA GLY A 18 18.27 8.29 -12.83
C GLY A 18 19.01 7.06 -12.28
N LEU A 19 18.47 6.41 -11.26
CA LEU A 19 19.14 5.31 -10.56
C LEU A 19 18.82 3.96 -11.22
N SER A 20 19.86 3.14 -11.40
CA SER A 20 19.67 1.77 -11.86
C SER A 20 19.07 0.91 -10.74
N LEU A 21 18.31 -0.11 -11.11
CA LEU A 21 17.73 -1.07 -10.16
C LEU A 21 18.84 -1.75 -9.32
N ARG A 22 19.97 -2.09 -9.94
CA ARG A 22 21.12 -2.70 -9.26
C ARG A 22 21.73 -1.79 -8.21
N ARG A 23 21.92 -0.50 -8.54
CA ARG A 23 22.48 0.49 -7.61
C ARG A 23 21.62 0.65 -6.37
N VAL A 24 20.31 0.75 -6.53
CA VAL A 24 19.40 0.87 -5.38
C VAL A 24 19.39 -0.42 -4.55
N ALA A 25 19.33 -1.59 -5.22
CA ALA A 25 19.30 -2.87 -4.53
C ALA A 25 20.55 -3.09 -3.67
N GLU A 26 21.73 -2.77 -4.19
CA GLU A 26 23.00 -2.80 -3.46
C GLU A 26 22.97 -1.85 -2.25
N ALA A 27 22.54 -0.60 -2.44
CA ALA A 27 22.49 0.40 -1.38
C ALA A 27 21.56 0.02 -0.22
N ILE A 28 20.50 -0.73 -0.48
CA ILE A 28 19.53 -1.16 0.55
C ILE A 28 19.77 -2.60 1.06
N GLY A 29 20.82 -3.27 0.57
CA GLY A 29 21.20 -4.61 1.00
C GLY A 29 20.25 -5.72 0.55
N VAL A 30 19.70 -5.64 -0.67
CA VAL A 30 18.83 -6.69 -1.25
C VAL A 30 19.27 -7.09 -2.66
N SER A 31 18.76 -8.20 -3.19
CA SER A 31 19.02 -8.57 -4.58
C SER A 31 18.24 -7.68 -5.55
N HIS A 32 18.85 -7.32 -6.68
CA HIS A 32 18.18 -6.56 -7.74
C HIS A 32 16.98 -7.29 -8.34
N VAL A 33 16.97 -8.63 -8.29
CA VAL A 33 15.82 -9.46 -8.67
C VAL A 33 14.67 -9.20 -7.71
N PHE A 34 14.91 -9.27 -6.39
CA PHE A 34 13.90 -9.01 -5.36
C PHE A 34 13.32 -7.60 -5.47
N LEU A 35 14.18 -6.57 -5.60
CA LEU A 35 13.70 -5.20 -5.79
C LEU A 35 12.86 -5.06 -7.07
N GLY A 36 13.23 -5.75 -8.15
CA GLY A 36 12.45 -5.82 -9.37
C GLY A 36 11.09 -6.52 -9.19
N GLU A 37 11.00 -7.54 -8.35
CA GLU A 37 9.72 -8.18 -7.99
C GLU A 37 8.83 -7.24 -7.17
N VAL A 38 9.40 -6.41 -6.30
CA VAL A 38 8.69 -5.36 -5.55
C VAL A 38 8.13 -4.32 -6.50
N GLU A 39 8.95 -3.76 -7.39
CA GLU A 39 8.51 -2.73 -8.35
C GLU A 39 7.43 -3.23 -9.32
N ARG A 40 7.42 -4.52 -9.62
CA ARG A 40 6.40 -5.17 -10.45
C ARG A 40 5.17 -5.63 -9.66
N GLY A 41 5.19 -5.48 -8.33
CA GLY A 41 4.10 -5.86 -7.44
C GLY A 41 3.91 -7.37 -7.25
N ARG A 42 4.88 -8.20 -7.66
CA ARG A 42 4.89 -9.65 -7.36
C ARG A 42 5.22 -9.87 -5.88
N VAL A 43 6.10 -9.05 -5.33
CA VAL A 43 6.24 -8.82 -3.89
C VAL A 43 5.49 -7.52 -3.60
N ARG A 44 4.54 -7.54 -2.67
CA ARG A 44 3.62 -6.39 -2.48
C ARG A 44 4.30 -5.15 -1.91
N VAL A 45 5.20 -5.35 -0.96
CA VAL A 45 5.88 -4.28 -0.21
C VAL A 45 7.33 -4.65 0.08
N LEU A 46 8.20 -3.65 0.16
CA LEU A 46 9.55 -3.81 0.72
C LEU A 46 9.44 -3.82 2.25
N PRO A 47 10.08 -4.77 2.97
CA PRO A 47 10.03 -4.79 4.44
C PRO A 47 10.55 -3.49 5.06
N SER A 48 9.90 -3.02 6.12
CA SER A 48 10.15 -1.71 6.76
C SER A 48 11.59 -1.49 7.22
N ARG A 49 12.29 -2.56 7.62
CA ARG A 49 13.73 -2.53 7.97
C ARG A 49 14.65 -1.99 6.85
N HIS A 50 14.21 -2.01 5.59
CA HIS A 50 14.98 -1.47 4.46
C HIS A 50 14.59 -0.02 4.11
N TRP A 51 13.59 0.57 4.77
CA TRP A 51 13.06 1.88 4.37
C TRP A 51 14.04 3.02 4.64
N ASP A 52 14.78 2.99 5.75
CA ASP A 52 15.80 4.00 6.06
C ASP A 52 16.87 4.05 4.96
N ALA A 53 17.39 2.89 4.58
CA ALA A 53 18.37 2.78 3.50
C ALA A 53 17.79 3.20 2.14
N LEU A 54 16.52 2.87 1.86
CA LEU A 54 15.84 3.28 0.64
C LEU A 54 15.68 4.80 0.55
N ILE A 55 15.23 5.43 1.64
CA ILE A 55 15.04 6.88 1.72
C ILE A 55 16.38 7.60 1.55
N ALA A 56 17.44 7.07 2.16
CA ALA A 56 18.80 7.60 1.97
C ALA A 56 19.32 7.42 0.53
N ALA A 57 19.00 6.29 -0.12
CA ALA A 57 19.53 5.95 -1.44
C ALA A 57 18.76 6.57 -2.61
N VAL A 58 17.46 6.87 -2.44
CA VAL A 58 16.56 7.31 -3.52
C VAL A 58 15.93 8.67 -3.17
N PRO A 59 16.41 9.76 -3.79
CA PRO A 59 15.85 11.09 -3.57
C PRO A 59 14.33 11.17 -3.83
N GLY A 60 13.63 11.92 -2.98
CA GLY A 60 12.19 12.16 -3.11
C GLY A 60 11.29 11.02 -2.63
N VAL A 61 11.87 9.96 -2.06
CA VAL A 61 11.09 8.94 -1.33
C VAL A 61 10.73 9.49 0.05
N ASP A 62 9.44 9.77 0.25
CA ASP A 62 8.87 10.14 1.54
C ASP A 62 8.42 8.90 2.35
N ARG A 63 8.68 8.92 3.66
CA ARG A 63 8.33 7.84 4.59
C ARG A 63 6.83 7.72 4.79
N ALA A 64 6.14 8.85 5.00
CA ALA A 64 4.71 8.83 5.28
C ALA A 64 3.97 8.27 4.05
N GLU A 65 4.39 8.65 2.86
CA GLU A 65 3.87 8.09 1.62
C GLU A 65 4.19 6.60 1.44
N LEU A 66 5.40 6.14 1.77
CA LEU A 66 5.73 4.70 1.76
C LEU A 66 4.82 3.91 2.69
N ALA A 67 4.57 4.40 3.91
CA ALA A 67 3.68 3.79 4.88
C ALA A 67 2.26 3.67 4.33
N ARG A 68 1.72 4.80 3.87
CA ARG A 68 0.39 4.85 3.25
C ARG A 68 0.27 3.86 2.10
N LEU A 69 1.23 3.83 1.18
CA LEU A 69 1.18 2.94 0.03
C LEU A 69 1.39 1.47 0.40
N ALA A 70 2.16 1.18 1.46
CA ALA A 70 2.32 -0.17 1.97
C ALA A 70 0.99 -0.71 2.49
N ASP A 71 0.27 0.08 3.29
CA ASP A 71 -1.04 -0.28 3.84
C ASP A 71 -2.06 -0.55 2.72
N HIS A 72 -2.04 0.25 1.66
CA HIS A 72 -2.92 0.05 0.48
C HIS A 72 -2.48 -1.08 -0.45
N SER A 73 -1.26 -1.62 -0.29
CA SER A 73 -0.70 -2.67 -1.14
C SER A 73 -0.80 -4.07 -0.54
N VAL A 74 -1.10 -4.16 0.76
CA VAL A 74 -1.43 -5.42 1.44
C VAL A 74 -2.93 -5.68 1.25
N PRO A 75 -3.35 -6.90 0.83
CA PRO A 75 -4.76 -7.22 0.78
C PRO A 75 -5.40 -7.03 2.15
N LEU A 76 -6.50 -6.27 2.20
CA LEU A 76 -7.43 -6.32 3.34
C LEU A 76 -7.95 -7.75 3.44
N SER A 77 -7.38 -8.52 4.37
CA SER A 77 -7.88 -9.84 4.71
C SER A 77 -8.85 -9.66 5.86
N VAL A 78 -10.12 -9.80 5.56
CA VAL A 78 -11.17 -9.92 6.56
C VAL A 78 -11.31 -11.42 6.82
N ASP A 79 -10.96 -11.89 8.01
CA ASP A 79 -11.19 -13.29 8.39
C ASP A 79 -12.65 -13.45 8.84
N PRO A 80 -13.51 -14.10 8.04
CA PRO A 80 -14.93 -14.25 8.39
C PRO A 80 -15.15 -15.05 9.67
N LEU A 81 -14.19 -15.87 10.09
CA LEU A 81 -14.31 -16.72 11.28
C LEU A 81 -14.02 -15.95 12.58
N GLU A 82 -13.33 -14.81 12.49
CA GLU A 82 -13.04 -13.95 13.63
C GLU A 82 -14.09 -12.83 13.81
N MET A 83 -15.10 -12.79 12.94
CA MET A 83 -16.17 -11.81 12.97
C MET A 83 -17.47 -12.40 13.49
N SER A 84 -18.26 -11.58 14.17
CA SER A 84 -19.67 -11.90 14.36
C SER A 84 -20.44 -11.80 13.04
N ALA A 85 -21.60 -12.46 12.97
CA ALA A 85 -22.44 -12.45 11.77
C ALA A 85 -22.84 -11.02 11.32
N HIS A 86 -23.11 -10.12 12.28
CA HIS A 86 -23.51 -8.75 11.97
C HIS A 86 -22.36 -7.90 11.43
N GLU A 87 -21.14 -8.11 11.92
CA GLU A 87 -19.94 -7.44 11.40
C GLU A 87 -19.61 -7.93 9.98
N PHE A 88 -19.79 -9.23 9.71
CA PHE A 88 -19.61 -9.80 8.38
C PHE A 88 -20.61 -9.22 7.37
N ASP A 89 -21.89 -9.14 7.73
CA ASP A 89 -22.93 -8.55 6.88
C ASP A 89 -22.61 -7.08 6.54
N LEU A 90 -22.14 -6.31 7.51
CA LEU A 90 -21.69 -4.92 7.30
C LEU A 90 -20.53 -4.86 6.30
N ALA A 91 -19.46 -5.62 6.54
CA ALA A 91 -18.29 -5.63 5.68
C ALA A 91 -18.64 -6.06 4.24
N PHE A 92 -19.48 -7.09 4.10
CA PHE A 92 -19.93 -7.58 2.80
C PHE A 92 -20.80 -6.57 2.06
N ALA A 93 -21.77 -5.94 2.75
CA ALA A 93 -22.63 -4.91 2.18
C ALA A 93 -21.81 -3.70 1.71
N LEU A 94 -20.84 -3.25 2.52
CA LEU A 94 -19.94 -2.16 2.16
C LEU A 94 -19.08 -2.50 0.93
N ALA A 95 -18.45 -3.68 0.92
CA ALA A 95 -17.65 -4.14 -0.21
C ALA A 95 -18.47 -4.26 -1.50
N ARG A 96 -19.72 -4.73 -1.40
CA ARG A 96 -20.66 -4.80 -2.52
C ARG A 96 -21.03 -3.42 -3.05
N ARG A 97 -21.42 -2.49 -2.17
CA ARG A 97 -21.77 -1.10 -2.52
C ARG A 97 -20.62 -0.40 -3.23
N ILE A 98 -19.40 -0.51 -2.73
CA ILE A 98 -18.21 0.10 -3.35
C ILE A 98 -18.02 -0.43 -4.78
N ARG A 99 -18.12 -1.75 -4.99
CA ARG A 99 -17.89 -2.38 -6.31
C ARG A 99 -18.96 -2.08 -7.34
N GLU A 100 -20.22 -2.18 -6.96
CA GLU A 100 -21.35 -2.11 -7.92
C GLU A 100 -21.74 -0.67 -8.24
N GLN A 101 -21.42 0.25 -7.32
CA GLN A 101 -22.28 1.41 -7.13
C GLN A 101 -21.50 2.65 -6.65
N GLY A 102 -20.23 2.46 -6.23
CA GLY A 102 -19.35 3.50 -5.74
C GLY A 102 -19.79 4.17 -4.43
N LEU A 103 -18.91 4.98 -3.87
CA LEU A 103 -19.23 5.93 -2.80
C LEU A 103 -18.74 7.31 -3.24
N ASP A 104 -19.58 8.32 -3.08
CA ASP A 104 -19.12 9.70 -3.26
C ASP A 104 -18.23 10.15 -2.09
N ARG A 105 -17.63 11.34 -2.21
CA ARG A 105 -16.73 11.87 -1.17
C ARG A 105 -17.43 12.08 0.17
N ASP A 106 -18.68 12.52 0.18
CA ASP A 106 -19.42 12.80 1.40
C ASP A 106 -19.90 11.54 2.10
N GLN A 107 -20.31 10.52 1.34
CA GLN A 107 -20.59 9.18 1.83
C GLN A 107 -19.35 8.54 2.45
N THR A 108 -18.21 8.63 1.75
CA THR A 108 -16.93 8.10 2.23
C THR A 108 -16.52 8.74 3.55
N ARG A 109 -16.57 10.08 3.63
CA ARG A 109 -16.25 10.83 4.86
C ARG A 109 -17.16 10.44 6.03
N ARG A 110 -18.47 10.34 5.81
CA ARG A 110 -19.43 9.95 6.87
C ARG A 110 -19.16 8.53 7.39
N ILE A 111 -18.92 7.58 6.50
CA ILE A 111 -18.62 6.20 6.89
C ILE A 111 -17.31 6.13 7.68
N LEU A 112 -16.27 6.83 7.21
CA LEU A 112 -14.99 6.89 7.94
C LEU A 112 -15.17 7.47 9.34
N ASN A 113 -15.91 8.57 9.51
CA ASN A 113 -16.16 9.15 10.84
C ASN A 113 -16.83 8.16 11.80
N VAL A 114 -17.80 7.38 11.33
CA VAL A 114 -18.46 6.33 12.13
C VAL A 114 -17.48 5.24 12.55
N LEU A 115 -16.56 4.85 11.65
CA LEU A 115 -15.62 3.74 11.89
C LEU A 115 -14.39 4.15 12.72
N THR A 116 -13.93 5.40 12.61
CA THR A 116 -12.72 5.88 13.31
C THR A 116 -13.03 6.61 14.60
N GLY A 117 -14.30 6.72 14.98
CA GLY A 117 -14.74 7.37 16.22
C GLY A 117 -14.42 8.86 16.25
N GLY A 118 -14.65 9.58 15.13
CA GLY A 118 -14.34 11.01 15.05
C GLY A 118 -15.08 11.80 16.13
N GLU A 119 -14.32 12.37 17.07
CA GLU A 119 -14.80 13.41 18.00
C GLU A 119 -15.24 14.64 17.18
N GLU A 120 -16.41 15.19 17.52
CA GLU A 120 -16.92 16.48 17.02
C GLU A 120 -16.01 17.66 17.39
#